data_AF-A0A151BZK5-F1
#
_entry.id   AF-A0A151BZK5-F1
#
_cell.length_a   1.000
_cell.length_b   1.000
_cell.length_c   1.000
_cell.angle_alpha   90.00
_cell.angle_beta   90.00
_cell.angle_gamma   90.00
#
_symmetry.space_group_name_H-M   'P 1'
#
loop_
_entity.id
_entity.type
_entity.pdbx_description
1 polymer ?
#
loop_
_entity_poly.entity_id
_entity_poly.type
_entity_poly.pdbx_seq_one_letter_code
_entity_poly.pdbx_strand_id
1 'polypeptide(L)'
;MFSEGLPWFAERLNRLFETVPADAKSRPPRFFTNAQIAATVRDFGVRCSEAHMSLMRNGSRNNPSAALVVAISAAFGRNPMYLIDASGSDLEVLLDEEYAAPRLETLRASGSVVSDA
;
A
#
# COMPACT_ATOMS: atom_id res chain seq x y z
N MET A 1 18.84 21.80 -7.99
CA MET A 1 19.13 20.71 -7.04
C MET A 1 18.10 19.62 -7.32
N PHE A 2 18.48 18.55 -8.01
CA PHE A 2 17.58 17.44 -8.29
C PHE A 2 17.41 16.66 -6.99
N SER A 3 16.18 16.58 -6.47
CA SER A 3 15.85 15.71 -5.34
C SER A 3 16.24 14.28 -5.71
N GLU A 4 17.08 13.60 -4.92
CA GLU A 4 17.52 12.20 -5.08
C GLU A 4 16.37 11.17 -4.87
N GLY A 5 15.12 11.59 -5.02
CA GLY A 5 13.93 10.77 -4.77
C GLY A 5 12.89 10.95 -5.87
N LEU A 6 11.82 10.16 -5.79
CA LEU A 6 10.72 10.15 -6.73
C LEU A 6 9.71 11.25 -6.36
N PRO A 7 9.70 12.43 -7.04
CA PRO A 7 8.89 13.57 -6.60
C PRO A 7 7.37 13.30 -6.65
N TRP A 8 6.92 12.37 -7.49
CA TRP A 8 5.52 11.94 -7.61
C TRP A 8 5.10 10.84 -6.63
N PHE A 9 6.03 10.28 -5.85
CA PHE A 9 5.74 9.09 -5.04
C PHE A 9 4.65 9.34 -3.99
N ALA A 10 4.74 10.48 -3.29
CA ALA A 10 3.76 10.86 -2.27
C ALA A 10 2.36 11.01 -2.87
N GLU A 11 2.24 11.69 -4.01
CA GLU A 11 0.98 11.90 -4.72
C GLU A 11 0.34 10.55 -5.09
N ARG A 12 1.11 9.64 -5.70
CA ARG A 12 0.59 8.35 -6.12
C ARG A 12 0.25 7.42 -4.97
N LEU A 13 1.07 7.43 -3.92
CA LEU A 13 0.77 6.69 -2.72
C LEU A 13 -0.56 7.18 -2.11
N ASN A 14 -0.77 8.50 -2.03
CA ASN A 14 -2.06 9.05 -1.58
C ASN A 14 -3.22 8.63 -2.49
N ARG A 15 -3.03 8.63 -3.81
CA ARG A 15 -4.07 8.17 -4.74
C ARG A 15 -4.47 6.71 -4.48
N LEU A 16 -3.54 5.82 -4.13
CA LEU A 16 -3.89 4.45 -3.73
C LEU A 16 -4.78 4.42 -2.48
N PHE A 17 -4.46 5.22 -1.47
CA PHE A 17 -5.27 5.32 -0.25
C PHE A 17 -6.67 5.89 -0.49
N GLU A 18 -6.85 6.73 -1.50
CA GLU A 18 -8.12 7.39 -1.82
C GLU A 18 -9.01 6.57 -2.77
N THR A 19 -8.41 5.67 -3.56
CA THR A 19 -9.12 4.98 -4.65
C THR A 19 -9.24 3.47 -4.44
N VAL A 20 -8.37 2.85 -3.64
CA VAL A 20 -8.39 1.42 -3.37
C VAL A 20 -9.13 1.14 -2.05
N PRO A 21 -10.35 0.58 -2.08
CA PRO A 21 -11.06 0.22 -0.86
C PRO A 21 -10.36 -0.96 -0.16
N ALA A 22 -10.23 -0.87 1.17
CA ALA A 22 -9.74 -1.97 2.00
C ALA A 22 -10.74 -3.14 2.09
N ASP A 23 -12.02 -2.83 1.94
CA ASP A 23 -13.10 -3.81 1.85
C ASP A 23 -14.06 -3.43 0.73
N ALA A 24 -13.97 -4.13 -0.40
CA ALA A 24 -14.82 -3.92 -1.56
C ALA A 24 -16.32 -4.14 -1.28
N LYS A 25 -16.67 -4.86 -0.21
CA LYS A 25 -18.07 -5.15 0.16
C LYS A 25 -18.66 -4.13 1.15
N SER A 26 -17.84 -3.25 1.72
CA SER A 26 -18.28 -2.28 2.72
C SER A 26 -19.11 -1.14 2.09
N ARG A 27 -20.20 -0.74 2.78
CA ARG A 27 -21.01 0.42 2.38
C ARG A 27 -21.27 1.32 3.59
N PRO A 28 -20.71 2.55 3.64
CA PRO A 28 -19.82 3.17 2.66
C PRO A 28 -18.45 2.46 2.56
N PRO A 29 -17.69 2.66 1.45
CA PRO A 29 -16.37 2.10 1.29
C PRO A 29 -15.43 2.51 2.43
N ARG A 30 -14.73 1.54 3.00
CA ARG A 30 -13.63 1.78 3.95
C ARG A 30 -12.31 1.74 3.20
N PHE A 31 -11.47 2.76 3.42
CA PHE A 31 -10.13 2.87 2.85
C PHE A 31 -9.06 2.43 3.85
N PHE A 32 -7.88 2.13 3.33
CA PHE A 32 -6.75 1.72 4.16
C PHE A 32 -6.26 2.86 5.07
N THR A 33 -5.76 2.49 6.25
CA THR A 33 -5.01 3.39 7.13
C THR A 33 -3.50 3.16 7.01
N ASN A 34 -2.70 4.13 7.46
CA ASN A 34 -1.25 3.99 7.50
C ASN A 34 -0.83 2.78 8.35
N ALA A 35 -1.51 2.53 9.47
CA ALA A 35 -1.27 1.38 10.34
C ALA A 35 -1.53 0.05 9.62
N GLN A 36 -2.62 -0.05 8.86
CA GLN A 36 -2.97 -1.27 8.11
C GLN A 36 -1.93 -1.59 7.04
N ILE A 37 -1.56 -0.61 6.19
CA ILE A 37 -0.55 -0.84 5.16
C ILE A 37 0.82 -1.13 5.78
N ALA A 38 1.21 -0.43 6.84
CA ALA A 38 2.47 -0.72 7.52
C ALA A 38 2.50 -2.14 8.12
N ALA A 39 1.37 -2.66 8.61
CA ALA A 39 1.27 -4.04 9.07
C ALA A 39 1.43 -5.03 7.90
N THR A 40 0.67 -4.87 6.82
CA THR A 40 0.75 -5.76 5.65
C THR A 40 2.14 -5.75 5.00
N VAL A 41 2.80 -4.58 4.93
CA VAL A 41 4.19 -4.48 4.44
C VAL A 41 5.17 -5.28 5.32
N ARG A 42 4.94 -5.31 6.64
CA ARG A 42 5.76 -6.14 7.56
C ARG A 42 5.53 -7.63 7.37
N ASP A 43 4.32 -8.04 6.99
CA ASP A 43 4.03 -9.45 6.68
C ASP A 43 4.79 -9.93 5.42
N PHE A 44 5.17 -9.02 4.52
CA PHE A 44 6.10 -9.28 3.41
C PHE A 44 7.59 -9.27 3.83
N GLY A 45 7.89 -9.18 5.12
CA GLY A 45 9.27 -9.16 5.64
C GLY A 45 9.97 -7.81 5.52
N VAL A 46 9.27 -6.74 5.11
CA VAL A 46 9.85 -5.40 4.95
C VAL A 46 9.57 -4.55 6.18
N ARG A 47 10.62 -3.95 6.75
CA ARG A 47 10.48 -3.06 7.92
C ARG A 47 9.72 -1.79 7.53
N CYS A 48 8.54 -1.61 8.11
CA CYS A 48 7.75 -0.42 7.93
C CYS A 48 6.95 -0.07 9.20
N SER A 49 6.98 1.20 9.61
CA SER A 49 6.14 1.74 10.68
C SER A 49 5.04 2.63 10.13
N GLU A 50 4.01 2.88 10.92
CA GLU A 50 2.95 3.84 10.59
C GLU A 50 3.51 5.26 10.38
N ALA A 51 4.44 5.68 11.23
CA ALA A 51 5.11 6.97 11.10
C ALA A 51 5.93 7.05 9.80
N HIS A 52 6.59 5.97 9.39
CA HIS A 52 7.32 5.93 8.12
C HIS A 52 6.36 6.07 6.92
N MET A 53 5.20 5.41 6.96
CA MET A 53 4.14 5.61 5.96
C MET A 53 3.67 7.07 5.90
N SER A 54 3.43 7.70 7.04
CA SER A 54 3.05 9.11 7.10
C SER A 54 4.10 10.03 6.46
N LEU A 55 5.38 9.81 6.76
CA LEU A 55 6.49 10.57 6.16
C LEU A 55 6.63 10.35 4.64
N MET A 56 6.27 9.17 4.14
CA MET A 56 6.26 8.93 2.70
C MET A 56 5.08 9.64 2.02
N ARG A 57 3.90 9.57 2.62
CA ARG A 57 2.68 10.20 2.10
C ARG A 57 2.72 11.72 2.09
N ASN A 58 3.48 12.34 3.00
CA ASN A 58 3.68 13.78 3.01
C ASN A 58 4.92 14.23 2.20
N GLY A 59 5.64 13.29 1.58
CA GLY A 59 6.80 13.58 0.74
C GLY A 59 8.12 13.83 1.46
N SER A 60 8.14 13.83 2.81
CA SER A 60 9.39 13.96 3.59
C SER A 60 10.35 12.77 3.38
N ARG A 61 9.82 11.63 2.94
CA ARG A 61 10.56 10.44 2.50
C ARG A 61 10.07 10.01 1.12
N ASN A 62 10.78 10.39 0.06
CA ASN A 62 10.40 10.11 -1.32
C ASN A 62 11.40 9.20 -2.07
N ASN A 63 12.39 8.65 -1.37
CA ASN A 63 13.38 7.70 -1.92
C ASN A 63 13.22 6.32 -1.25
N PRO A 64 12.10 5.60 -1.49
CA PRO A 64 11.89 4.27 -0.94
C PRO A 64 12.80 3.24 -1.60
N SER A 65 13.17 2.19 -0.86
CA SER A 65 13.86 1.04 -1.46
C SER A 65 12.94 0.27 -2.40
N ALA A 66 13.52 -0.43 -3.38
CA ALA A 66 12.75 -1.28 -4.30
C ALA A 66 11.88 -2.31 -3.56
N ALA A 67 12.41 -2.92 -2.50
CA ALA A 67 11.67 -3.89 -1.68
C ALA A 67 10.43 -3.26 -1.01
N LEU A 68 10.55 -2.01 -0.54
CA LEU A 68 9.44 -1.28 0.05
C LEU A 68 8.38 -0.91 -0.98
N VAL A 69 8.78 -0.48 -2.18
CA VAL A 69 7.84 -0.22 -3.29
C VAL A 69 7.05 -1.48 -3.63
N VAL A 70 7.73 -2.62 -3.82
CA VAL A 70 7.07 -3.89 -4.16
C VAL A 70 6.10 -4.32 -3.05
N ALA A 71 6.50 -4.23 -1.78
CA ALA A 71 5.63 -4.61 -0.66
C ALA A 71 4.41 -3.68 -0.51
N ILE A 72 4.57 -2.37 -0.71
CA ILE A 72 3.45 -1.42 -0.70
C ILE A 72 2.48 -1.73 -1.83
N SER A 73 2.98 -1.89 -3.05
CA SER A 73 2.14 -2.18 -4.21
C SER A 73 1.41 -3.51 -4.06
N ALA A 74 2.07 -4.53 -3.52
CA ALA A 74 1.43 -5.80 -3.18
C ALA A 74 0.33 -5.65 -2.11
N ALA A 75 0.53 -4.82 -1.08
CA ALA A 75 -0.49 -4.55 -0.05
C ALA A 75 -1.76 -3.90 -0.63
N PHE A 76 -1.62 -3.10 -1.69
CA PHE A 76 -2.75 -2.50 -2.42
C PHE A 76 -3.27 -3.37 -3.59
N GLY A 77 -2.65 -4.51 -3.87
CA GLY A 77 -2.98 -5.32 -5.05
C GLY A 77 -2.76 -4.58 -6.37
N ARG A 78 -1.64 -3.85 -6.49
CA ARG A 78 -1.27 -3.05 -7.68
C ARG A 78 0.12 -3.40 -8.18
N ASN A 79 0.38 -3.05 -9.44
CA ASN A 79 1.70 -3.19 -10.04
C ASN A 79 2.70 -2.17 -9.42
N PRO A 80 3.93 -2.59 -9.04
CA PRO A 80 4.98 -1.68 -8.55
C PRO A 80 5.31 -0.51 -9.48
N MET A 81 5.19 -0.70 -10.79
CA MET A 81 5.44 0.33 -11.80
C MET A 81 4.61 1.58 -11.57
N TYR A 82 3.40 1.44 -11.04
CA TYR A 82 2.54 2.57 -10.71
C TYR A 82 3.20 3.57 -9.76
N LEU A 83 4.02 3.12 -8.80
CA LEU A 83 4.68 4.03 -7.85
C LEU A 83 5.98 4.64 -8.39
N ILE A 84 6.61 4.03 -9.40
CA ILE A 84 7.95 4.42 -9.89
C ILE A 84 7.96 5.11 -11.26
N ASP A 85 7.00 4.84 -12.14
CA ASP A 85 7.03 5.34 -13.52
C ASP A 85 6.59 6.80 -13.62
N ALA A 86 7.51 7.75 -13.81
CA ALA A 86 7.21 9.18 -13.95
C ALA A 86 6.07 9.53 -14.92
N SER A 87 5.85 8.73 -15.98
CA SER A 87 4.89 9.02 -17.04
C SER A 87 3.43 8.98 -16.59
N GLY A 88 3.15 8.36 -15.44
CA GLY A 88 1.79 8.28 -14.90
C GLY A 88 0.89 7.36 -15.72
N SER A 89 1.48 6.49 -16.54
CA SER A 89 0.73 5.44 -17.20
C SER A 89 0.16 4.51 -16.10
N ASP A 90 -1.16 4.57 -15.92
CA ASP A 90 -1.91 3.50 -15.31
C ASP A 90 -1.75 2.30 -16.26
N LEU A 91 -0.61 1.60 -16.17
CA LEU A 91 -0.51 0.24 -16.66
C LEU A 91 -1.42 -0.56 -15.74
N GLU A 92 -2.72 -0.53 -16.06
CA GLU A 92 -3.79 -1.36 -15.53
C GLU A 92 -3.44 -2.82 -15.82
N VAL A 93 -2.45 -3.32 -15.10
CA VAL A 93 -2.44 -4.70 -14.68
C VAL A 93 -2.97 -4.62 -13.26
N LEU A 94 -4.30 -4.62 -13.15
CA LEU A 94 -4.93 -5.30 -12.04
C LEU A 94 -4.24 -6.67 -12.04
N LEU A 95 -3.40 -6.95 -11.03
CA LEU A 95 -3.03 -8.34 -10.79
C LEU A 95 -4.38 -9.06 -10.72
N ASP A 96 -4.60 -10.03 -11.60
CA ASP A 96 -5.88 -10.68 -11.86
C ASP A 96 -6.64 -10.96 -10.55
N GLU A 97 -7.97 -11.08 -10.58
CA GLU A 97 -8.78 -11.45 -9.40
C GLU A 97 -8.16 -12.61 -8.59
N GLU A 98 -7.42 -13.50 -9.28
CA GLU A 98 -6.59 -14.58 -8.74
C GLU A 98 -5.52 -14.16 -7.71
N TYR A 99 -4.92 -12.97 -7.82
CA TYR A 99 -3.91 -12.45 -6.88
C TYR A 99 -4.50 -11.60 -5.74
N ALA A 100 -5.65 -10.94 -5.96
CA ALA A 100 -6.30 -10.10 -4.96
C ALA A 100 -7.22 -10.89 -4.01
N ALA A 101 -7.93 -11.90 -4.53
CA ALA A 101 -8.93 -12.66 -3.79
C ALA A 101 -8.39 -13.50 -2.61
N PRO A 102 -7.24 -14.21 -2.69
CA PRO A 102 -6.89 -15.15 -1.64
C PRO A 102 -6.31 -14.53 -0.36
N ARG A 103 -5.95 -13.23 -0.34
CA ARG A 103 -5.16 -12.64 0.77
C ARG A 103 -5.85 -11.62 1.67
N LEU A 104 -6.91 -10.95 1.21
CA LEU A 104 -7.74 -10.13 2.12
C LEU A 104 -8.47 -11.00 3.16
N GLU A 105 -8.72 -12.28 2.84
CA GLU A 105 -9.26 -13.28 3.76
C GLU A 105 -8.23 -13.69 4.83
N THR A 106 -6.95 -13.85 4.43
CA THR A 106 -5.87 -14.21 5.38
C THR A 106 -5.61 -13.10 6.40
N LEU A 107 -5.69 -11.83 5.99
CA LEU A 107 -5.50 -10.70 6.90
C LEU A 107 -6.70 -10.48 7.85
N ARG A 108 -7.91 -10.87 7.43
CA ARG A 108 -9.10 -10.92 8.31
C ARG A 108 -8.99 -12.04 9.33
N ALA A 109 -8.44 -13.19 8.95
CA ALA A 109 -8.27 -14.34 9.83
C ALA A 109 -7.17 -14.11 10.91
N SER A 110 -6.14 -13.31 10.62
CA SER A 110 -5.10 -12.98 11.60
C SER A 110 -5.47 -11.86 12.59
N GLY A 111 -6.67 -11.28 12.47
CA GLY A 111 -7.20 -10.23 13.36
C GLY A 111 -8.11 -10.71 14.49
N SER A 112 -8.28 -12.02 14.68
CA SER A 112 -9.09 -12.59 15.77
C SER A 112 -8.22 -13.32 16.80
N VAL A 113 -7.47 -12.57 17.61
CA VAL A 113 -7.17 -12.94 19.01
C VAL A 113 -7.01 -11.66 19.83
N VAL A 114 -8.13 -11.05 20.22
CA VAL A 114 -8.27 -10.51 21.57
C VAL A 114 -9.64 -10.97 22.05
N SER A 115 -9.66 -12.21 22.53
CA SER A 115 -10.66 -12.69 23.46
C SER A 115 -10.20 -12.23 24.84
N ASP A 116 -10.84 -11.24 25.42
CA ASP A 116 -10.75 -11.01 26.86
C ASP A 116 -11.83 -11.84 27.55
N ALA A 117 -11.37 -12.47 28.62
CA ALA A 117 -12.08 -13.37 29.53
C ALA A 117 -13.04 -12.63 30.46
#